data_AF-A0A1R2CXC1-F1
#
_entry.id   AF-A0A1R2CXC1-F1
#
_cell.length_a   1.000
_cell.length_b   1.000
_cell.length_c   1.000
_cell.angle_alpha   90.00
_cell.angle_beta   90.00
_cell.angle_gamma   90.00
#
_symmetry.space_group_name_H-M   'P 1'
#
loop_
_entity.id
_entity.type
_entity.pdbx_description
1 polymer ?
#
loop_
_entity_poly.entity_id
_entity_poly.type
_entity_poly.pdbx_seq_one_letter_code
_entity_poly.pdbx_strand_id
1 'polypeptide(L)'
;MLLEFLLFLLEILGGIAYPLLMTIKSTVVTSEDYHDKFKSWIFYWIAFIVIQEISSCLDFFLWTLLRIVLLIALALPQLGLSLKASNYILGPFQSLVLEQYTKIKEQVKEKLG
;
A
#
# COMPACT_ATOMS: atom_id res chain seq x y z
N MET A 1 28.73 3.75 -11.09
CA MET A 1 29.01 2.44 -10.45
C MET A 1 28.74 2.40 -8.95
N LEU A 2 29.57 2.99 -8.07
CA LEU A 2 29.36 2.83 -6.62
C LEU A 2 28.03 3.42 -6.13
N LEU A 3 27.68 4.64 -6.59
CA LEU A 3 26.43 5.29 -6.21
C LEU A 3 25.19 4.54 -6.70
N GLU A 4 25.18 4.08 -7.95
CA GLU A 4 24.07 3.29 -8.51
C GLU A 4 23.89 1.97 -7.76
N PHE A 5 24.99 1.32 -7.38
CA PHE A 5 24.95 0.11 -6.57
C PHE A 5 24.41 0.38 -5.17
N LEU A 6 24.77 1.51 -4.54
CA LEU A 6 24.21 1.91 -3.25
C LEU A 6 22.71 2.22 -3.33
N LEU A 7 22.26 2.91 -4.39
CA LEU A 7 20.83 3.18 -4.63
C LEU A 7 20.05 1.88 -4.85
N PHE A 8 20.62 0.95 -5.61
CA PHE A 8 20.04 -0.38 -5.81
C PHE A 8 19.90 -1.16 -4.48
N LEU A 9 20.94 -1.15 -3.64
CA LEU A 9 20.87 -1.77 -2.31
C LEU A 9 19.81 -1.12 -1.41
N LEU A 10 19.72 0.21 -1.42
CA LEU A 10 18.71 0.95 -0.69
C LEU A 10 17.29 0.60 -1.13
N GLU A 11 17.07 0.45 -2.44
CA GLU A 11 15.79 0.04 -2.99
C GLU A 11 15.41 -1.38 -2.59
N ILE A 12 16.35 -2.33 -2.64
CA ILE A 12 16.08 -3.70 -2.20
C ILE A 12 15.78 -3.74 -0.70
N LEU A 13 16.63 -3.11 0.12
CA LEU A 13 16.50 -3.20 1.57
C LEU A 13 15.26 -2.44 2.08
N GLY A 14 15.09 -1.19 1.64
CA GLY A 14 14.01 -0.32 2.09
C GLY A 14 12.69 -0.53 1.34
N GLY A 15 12.76 -0.87 0.04
CA GLY A 15 11.60 -1.00 -0.82
C GLY A 15 11.01 -2.41 -0.91
N ILE A 16 11.78 -3.46 -0.60
CA ILE A 16 11.32 -4.85 -0.73
C ILE A 16 11.51 -5.64 0.56
N ALA A 17 12.75 -5.77 1.05
CA ALA A 17 13.07 -6.65 2.17
C ALA A 17 12.38 -6.22 3.47
N TYR A 18 12.46 -4.93 3.81
CA TYR A 18 11.81 -4.40 5.01
C TYR A 18 10.26 -4.49 4.94
N PRO A 19 9.59 -4.00 3.88
CA PRO A 19 8.14 -4.14 3.73
C PRO A 19 7.65 -5.59 3.73
N LEU A 20 8.41 -6.52 3.13
CA LEU A 20 8.08 -7.95 3.16
C LEU A 20 8.12 -8.50 4.57
N LEU A 21 9.18 -8.19 5.32
CA LEU A 21 9.33 -8.62 6.71
C LEU A 21 8.19 -8.06 7.58
N MET A 22 7.83 -6.80 7.37
CA MET A 22 6.74 -6.16 8.10
C MET A 22 5.35 -6.70 7.70
N THR A 23 5.15 -7.06 6.43
CA THR A 23 3.93 -7.73 5.96
C THR A 23 3.75 -9.07 6.67
N ILE A 24 4.79 -9.90 6.72
CA ILE A 24 4.77 -11.20 7.43
C ILE A 24 4.56 -10.98 8.93
N LYS A 25 5.23 -9.99 9.53
CA LYS A 25 5.04 -9.69 10.95
C LYS A 25 3.60 -9.25 11.24
N SER A 26 2.97 -8.52 10.33
CA SER A 26 1.57 -8.10 10.47
C SER A 26 0.59 -9.27 10.37
N THR A 27 0.92 -10.35 9.65
CA THR A 27 0.06 -11.54 9.57
C THR A 27 0.17 -12.45 10.79
N VAL A 28 1.35 -12.50 11.42
CA VAL A 28 1.62 -13.35 12.59
C VAL A 28 1.14 -12.70 13.90
N VAL A 29 1.10 -11.37 13.98
CA VAL A 29 0.71 -10.65 15.19
C VAL A 29 -0.81 -10.38 15.19
N THR A 30 -1.56 -11.15 15.96
CA THR A 30 -2.96 -10.89 16.33
C THR A 30 -3.07 -9.75 17.33
N SER A 31 -2.68 -8.53 16.93
CA SER A 31 -3.01 -7.30 17.68
C SER A 31 -4.39 -6.79 17.27
N GLU A 32 -5.07 -6.01 18.12
CA GLU A 32 -6.34 -5.34 17.80
C GLU A 32 -6.25 -4.52 16.48
N ASP A 33 -5.08 -3.98 16.16
CA ASP A 33 -4.80 -3.24 14.92
C ASP A 33 -4.45 -4.11 13.70
N TYR A 34 -4.67 -5.42 13.75
CA TYR A 34 -4.31 -6.35 12.68
C TYR A 34 -4.83 -5.89 11.32
N HIS A 35 -6.11 -5.49 11.28
CA HIS A 35 -6.79 -5.14 10.04
C HIS A 35 -6.18 -3.89 9.37
N ASP A 36 -5.83 -2.89 10.17
CA ASP A 36 -5.26 -1.63 9.68
C ASP A 36 -3.80 -1.79 9.26
N LYS A 37 -3.02 -2.58 10.02
CA LYS A 37 -1.64 -2.92 9.64
C LYS A 37 -1.62 -3.73 8.35
N PHE A 38 -2.49 -4.72 8.22
CA PHE A 38 -2.59 -5.53 7.02
C PHE A 38 -3.01 -4.70 5.79
N LYS A 39 -4.04 -3.84 5.93
CA LYS A 39 -4.46 -2.89 4.89
C LYS A 39 -3.33 -1.94 4.47
N SER A 40 -2.59 -1.43 5.44
CA SER A 40 -1.44 -0.55 5.22
C SER A 40 -0.37 -1.22 4.35
N TRP A 41 -0.02 -2.48 4.65
CA TRP A 41 0.98 -3.21 3.86
C TRP A 41 0.49 -3.66 2.49
N ILE A 42 -0.80 -4.02 2.35
CA ILE A 42 -1.38 -4.25 1.02
C ILE A 42 -1.30 -2.97 0.18
N PHE A 43 -1.66 -1.83 0.75
CA PHE A 43 -1.60 -0.56 0.04
C PHE A 43 -0.16 -0.20 -0.35
N TYR A 44 0.81 -0.49 0.52
CA TYR A 44 2.24 -0.38 0.19
C TYR A 44 2.59 -1.17 -1.09
N TRP A 45 2.17 -2.44 -1.20
CA TRP A 45 2.47 -3.26 -2.37
C TRP A 45 1.78 -2.78 -3.65
N ILE A 46 0.54 -2.27 -3.53
CA ILE A 46 -0.16 -1.64 -4.66
C ILE A 46 0.64 -0.41 -5.14
N ALA A 47 1.04 0.46 -4.22
CA ALA A 47 1.85 1.63 -4.54
C ALA A 47 3.22 1.25 -5.12
N PHE A 48 3.85 0.20 -4.60
CA PHE A 48 5.11 -0.33 -5.13
C PHE A 48 4.98 -0.75 -6.60
N ILE A 49 3.94 -1.51 -6.95
CA ILE A 49 3.69 -1.93 -8.33
C ILE A 49 3.47 -0.71 -9.22
N VAL A 50 2.60 0.22 -8.82
CA VAL A 50 2.32 1.44 -9.60
C VAL A 50 3.59 2.27 -9.83
N ILE A 51 4.42 2.46 -8.80
CA ILE A 51 5.66 3.22 -8.90
C ILE A 51 6.68 2.50 -9.81
N GLN A 52 6.76 1.17 -9.77
CA GLN A 52 7.61 0.41 -10.68
C GLN A 52 7.15 0.53 -12.14
N GLU A 53 5.85 0.43 -12.42
CA GLU A 53 5.31 0.61 -13.77
C GLU A 53 5.59 2.01 -14.34
N ILE A 54 5.43 3.07 -13.52
CA ILE A 54 5.78 4.43 -13.93
C ILE A 54 7.28 4.57 -14.22
N SER A 55 8.12 3.86 -13.46
CA SER A 55 9.57 3.88 -13.66
C SER A 55 9.99 3.26 -14.98
N SER A 56 9.30 2.22 -15.44
CA SER A 56 9.50 1.63 -16.76
C SER A 56 9.22 2.63 -17.89
N CYS A 57 8.46 3.70 -17.63
CA CYS A 57 8.17 4.77 -18.58
C CYS A 57 9.06 6.01 -18.43
N LEU A 58 9.71 6.21 -17.28
CA LEU A 58 10.48 7.42 -16.95
C LEU A 58 11.86 7.03 -16.41
N ASP A 59 12.81 6.84 -17.31
CA ASP A 59 14.17 6.41 -16.95
C ASP A 59 15.10 7.63 -16.76
N PHE A 60 14.87 8.39 -15.69
CA PHE A 60 15.70 9.54 -15.31
C PHE A 60 16.25 9.36 -13.88
N PHE A 61 17.53 9.69 -13.66
CA PHE A 61 18.20 9.52 -12.35
C PHE A 61 17.46 10.18 -11.16
N LEU A 62 16.87 11.37 -11.38
CA LEU A 62 16.04 12.06 -10.38
C LEU A 62 14.78 11.28 -10.02
N TRP A 63 14.20 10.56 -10.98
CA TRP A 63 13.05 9.69 -10.76
C TRP A 63 13.42 8.49 -9.90
N THR A 64 14.57 7.86 -10.14
CA THR A 64 15.09 6.75 -9.31
C THR A 64 15.21 7.15 -7.85
N LEU A 65 15.76 8.34 -7.58
CA LEU A 65 15.95 8.84 -6.22
C LEU A 65 14.60 9.18 -5.56
N LEU A 66 13.68 9.81 -6.30
CA LEU A 66 12.32 10.09 -5.84
C LEU A 66 11.55 8.81 -5.52
N ARG A 67 11.64 7.79 -6.38
CA ARG A 67 11.04 6.47 -6.15
C ARG A 67 11.51 5.85 -4.84
N ILE A 68 12.82 5.80 -4.62
CA ILE A 68 13.38 5.21 -3.39
C ILE A 68 12.87 5.95 -2.15
N VAL A 69 12.83 7.29 -2.20
CA VAL A 69 12.30 8.11 -1.11
C VAL A 69 10.81 7.84 -0.87
N LEU A 70 10.01 7.74 -1.93
CA LEU A 70 8.58 7.43 -1.84
C LEU A 70 8.31 6.05 -1.24
N LEU A 71 9.04 5.02 -1.68
CA LEU A 71 8.92 3.66 -1.15
C LEU A 71 9.30 3.63 0.33
N ILE A 72 10.42 4.23 0.72
CA ILE A 72 10.83 4.28 2.13
C ILE A 72 9.81 5.04 2.97
N ALA A 73 9.29 6.18 2.48
CA ALA A 73 8.28 6.97 3.19
C ALA A 73 6.97 6.19 3.40
N LEU A 74 6.54 5.43 2.40
CA LEU A 74 5.36 4.55 2.49
C LEU A 74 5.58 3.35 3.41
N ALA A 75 6.81 2.83 3.45
CA ALA A 75 7.16 1.71 4.31
C ALA A 75 7.30 2.10 5.78
N LEU A 76 7.60 3.35 6.10
CA LEU A 76 7.84 3.79 7.48
C LEU A 76 6.55 3.76 8.34
N PRO A 77 6.45 2.85 9.32
CA PRO A 77 5.22 2.66 10.10
C PRO A 77 4.90 3.85 11.01
N GLN A 78 5.91 4.63 11.41
CA GLN A 78 5.74 5.83 12.24
C GLN A 78 4.98 6.96 11.53
N LEU A 79 5.00 6.98 10.21
CA LEU A 79 4.37 8.05 9.42
C LEU A 79 2.91 7.74 9.09
N GLY A 80 2.50 6.46 9.17
CA GLY A 80 1.13 6.01 8.84
C GLY A 80 0.67 6.43 7.45
N LEU A 81 1.61 6.74 6.54
CA LEU A 81 1.32 7.36 5.24
C LEU A 81 0.58 6.41 4.31
N SER A 82 0.95 5.14 4.30
CA SER A 82 0.23 4.08 3.59
C SER A 82 -1.22 3.97 4.04
N LEU A 83 -1.49 4.03 5.36
CA LEU A 83 -2.84 3.97 5.90
C LEU A 83 -3.64 5.24 5.58
N LYS A 84 -3.03 6.42 5.73
CA LYS A 84 -3.66 7.70 5.36
C LYS A 84 -3.97 7.77 3.87
N ALA A 85 -3.03 7.36 3.02
CA ALA A 85 -3.20 7.32 1.57
C ALA A 85 -4.27 6.30 1.17
N SER A 86 -4.28 5.12 1.80
CA SER A 86 -5.32 4.11 1.62
C SER A 86 -6.70 4.67 1.98
N ASN A 87 -6.85 5.30 3.14
CA ASN A 87 -8.14 5.89 3.54
C ASN A 87 -8.58 7.03 2.61
N TYR A 88 -7.64 7.84 2.11
CA TYR A 88 -7.95 8.92 1.18
C TYR A 88 -8.38 8.40 -0.21
N ILE A 89 -7.69 7.37 -0.73
CA ILE A 89 -7.91 6.86 -2.08
C ILE A 89 -9.04 5.83 -2.12
N LEU A 90 -9.03 4.88 -1.19
CA LEU A 90 -9.96 3.74 -1.16
C LEU A 90 -11.19 4.00 -0.28
N GLY A 91 -11.15 4.97 0.63
CA GLY A 91 -12.29 5.31 1.49
C GLY A 91 -13.58 5.63 0.73
N PRO A 92 -13.54 6.51 -0.30
CA PRO A 92 -14.71 6.81 -1.12
C PRO A 92 -15.29 5.59 -1.84
N PHE A 93 -14.41 4.71 -2.34
CA PHE A 93 -14.84 3.46 -2.99
C PHE A 93 -15.48 2.49 -1.99
N GLN A 94 -14.91 2.35 -0.80
CA GLN A 94 -15.47 1.51 0.26
C GLN A 94 -16.88 1.96 0.65
N SER A 95 -17.10 3.27 0.82
CA SER A 95 -18.45 3.79 1.13
C SER A 95 -19.45 3.47 0.02
N LEU A 96 -19.04 3.58 -1.25
CA LEU A 96 -19.92 3.36 -2.39
C LEU A 96 -20.29 1.89 -2.56
N VAL A 97 -19.33 0.98 -2.36
CA VAL A 97 -19.58 -0.47 -2.36
C VAL A 97 -20.50 -0.87 -1.20
N LEU A 98 -20.27 -0.30 -0.01
CA LEU A 98 -21.09 -0.59 1.17
C LEU A 98 -22.54 -0.11 0.99
N GLU A 99 -22.71 1.07 0.38
CA GLU A 99 -24.03 1.60 0.03
C GLU A 99 -24.75 0.68 -0.97
N GLN A 100 -24.07 0.24 -2.04
CA GLN A 100 -24.66 -0.68 -3.02
C GLN A 100 -25.02 -2.04 -2.41
N TYR A 101 -24.14 -2.59 -1.57
CA TYR A 101 -24.41 -3.85 -0.87
C TYR A 101 -25.65 -3.75 0.03
N THR A 102 -25.77 -2.65 0.78
CA THR A 102 -26.92 -2.41 1.66
C THR A 102 -28.21 -2.31 0.85
N LYS A 103 -28.21 -1.57 -0.26
CA LYS A 103 -29.37 -1.46 -1.17
C LYS A 103 -29.79 -2.83 -1.73
N ILE A 104 -28.84 -3.64 -2.19
CA ILE A 104 -29.14 -4.98 -2.71
C ILE A 104 -29.70 -5.88 -1.60
N LYS A 105 -29.14 -5.82 -0.40
CA LYS A 105 -29.61 -6.61 0.74
C LYS A 105 -31.04 -6.25 1.14
N GLU A 106 -31.40 -4.98 1.13
CA GLU A 106 -32.77 -4.51 1.37
C GLU A 106 -33.74 -4.98 0.28
N GLN A 107 -33.37 -4.84 -1.00
CA GLN A 107 -34.20 -5.32 -2.12
C GLN A 107 -34.41 -6.84 -2.10
N VAL A 108 -33.39 -7.61 -1.72
CA VAL A 108 -33.49 -9.07 -1.57
C VAL A 108 -34.40 -9.43 -0.40
N LYS A 109 -34.33 -8.68 0.72
CA LYS A 109 -35.21 -8.87 1.87
C LYS A 109 -36.67 -8.54 1.55
N GLU A 110 -36.93 -7.49 0.77
CA GLU A 110 -38.28 -7.14 0.30
C GLU A 110 -38.86 -8.14 -0.70
N LYS A 111 -38.03 -8.82 -1.49
CA LYS A 111 -38.48 -9.85 -2.46
C LYS A 111 -38.67 -11.25 -1.86
N LEU A 112 -38.10 -11.51 -0.68
CA LEU A 112 -38.15 -12.80 0.02
C LEU A 112 -39.13 -12.82 1.20
N GLY A 113 -39.71 -11.66 1.56
CA GLY A 113 -40.85 -11.55 2.48
C GLY A 113 -42.17 -11.48 1.72
#